data_AF-A0A833XZN2-F1
#
_entry.id   AF-A0A833XZN2-F1
#
_cell.length_a   1.000
_cell.length_b   1.000
_cell.length_c   1.000
_cell.angle_alpha   90.00
_cell.angle_beta   90.00
_cell.angle_gamma   90.00
#
_symmetry.space_group_name_H-M   'P 1'
#
loop_
_entity.id
_entity.type
_entity.pdbx_description
1 polymer ?
#
loop_
_entity_poly.entity_id
_entity_poly.type
_entity_poly.pdbx_seq_one_letter_code
_entity_poly.pdbx_strand_id
1 'polypeptide(L)'
;MIKGLDKAISFTPVKPKWDRTRETDEHMGWVFPSSETEEPGAKPDPLNGAKSIRDLYDIASPNYTGKCTVPVLWDKKLKTIVSNESGEIIRMLNTEFNAMAENAALDLYPPHLQAKIDETNEWVYHAINNGVYRAGFARKQEPYEEALKEVFEGLEKCEEILGKQRYICGNTLTEADIRLFVSLIRFDEVYALHFKCNKKLIREYTNLFNYTKDIFQLPGISSTVNIQHIKQHYYGSHPTINPFGILPVGPDTDYSTPHGREKFSA
;
A
#
# COMPACT_ATOMS: atom_id res chain seq x y z
N MET A 1 13.38 5.58 -3.99
CA MET A 1 12.94 4.95 -2.73
C MET A 1 13.40 5.74 -1.50
N ILE A 2 12.71 5.69 -0.35
CA ILE A 2 13.08 6.43 0.89
C ILE A 2 14.53 6.14 1.35
N LYS A 3 14.94 4.86 1.33
CA LYS A 3 16.30 4.43 1.67
C LYS A 3 17.33 4.65 0.54
N GLY A 4 16.89 5.07 -0.65
CA GLY A 4 17.76 5.21 -1.82
C GLY A 4 18.38 3.89 -2.29
N LEU A 5 17.56 2.84 -2.41
CA LEU A 5 17.99 1.49 -2.80
C LEU A 5 17.79 1.20 -4.29
N ASP A 6 17.44 2.20 -5.10
CA ASP A 6 17.05 2.03 -6.49
C ASP A 6 18.18 1.42 -7.37
N LYS A 7 19.44 1.56 -6.95
CA LYS A 7 20.62 0.93 -7.59
C LYS A 7 20.84 -0.52 -7.18
N ALA A 8 20.38 -0.91 -6.00
CA ALA A 8 20.58 -2.25 -5.44
C ALA A 8 19.38 -3.18 -5.71
N ILE A 9 18.17 -2.62 -5.74
CA ILE A 9 16.93 -3.38 -5.82
C ILE A 9 16.11 -2.89 -7.00
N SER A 10 16.05 -3.72 -8.04
CA SER A 10 15.17 -3.50 -9.19
C SER A 10 13.70 -3.74 -8.83
N PHE A 11 12.80 -2.95 -9.40
CA PHE A 11 11.36 -3.04 -9.19
C PHE A 11 10.62 -3.29 -10.51
N THR A 12 9.62 -4.17 -10.50
CA THR A 12 8.76 -4.48 -11.64
C THR A 12 7.29 -4.43 -11.23
N PRO A 13 6.49 -3.47 -11.75
CA PRO A 13 5.05 -3.41 -11.51
C PRO A 13 4.29 -4.37 -12.43
N VAL A 14 3.30 -5.07 -11.87
CA VAL A 14 2.32 -5.90 -12.59
C VAL A 14 1.17 -5.06 -13.14
N LYS A 15 0.32 -5.64 -13.98
CA LYS A 15 -0.93 -5.00 -14.42
C LYS A 15 -1.82 -4.69 -13.20
N PRO A 16 -2.54 -3.56 -13.20
CA PRO A 16 -3.37 -3.17 -12.07
C PRO A 16 -4.62 -4.05 -11.96
N LYS A 17 -5.23 -4.40 -13.09
CA LYS A 17 -6.41 -5.26 -13.13
C LYS A 17 -6.00 -6.72 -13.06
N TRP A 18 -6.63 -7.47 -12.15
CA TRP A 18 -6.46 -8.92 -12.12
C TRP A 18 -6.96 -9.59 -13.38
N ASP A 19 -6.27 -10.64 -13.79
CA ASP A 19 -6.59 -11.45 -14.96
C ASP A 19 -6.37 -12.93 -14.65
N ARG A 20 -6.76 -13.81 -15.57
CA ARG A 20 -6.58 -15.25 -15.42
C ARG A 20 -5.09 -15.59 -15.38
N THR A 21 -4.66 -16.27 -14.32
CA THR A 21 -3.26 -16.73 -14.22
C THR A 21 -3.01 -18.00 -15.04
N ARG A 22 -4.07 -18.79 -15.28
CA ARG A 22 -4.11 -19.92 -16.20
C ARG A 22 -5.44 -19.90 -16.95
N GLU A 23 -5.48 -20.43 -18.16
CA GLU A 23 -6.69 -20.42 -19.01
C GLU A 23 -7.91 -21.08 -18.34
N THR A 24 -7.65 -22.09 -17.51
CA THR A 24 -8.64 -22.90 -16.78
C THR A 24 -9.01 -22.33 -15.41
N ASP A 25 -8.39 -21.24 -14.95
CA ASP A 25 -8.69 -20.69 -13.62
C ASP A 25 -10.07 -20.01 -13.60
N GLU A 26 -10.85 -20.30 -12.56
CA GLU A 26 -12.05 -19.53 -12.22
C GLU A 26 -11.73 -18.25 -11.46
N HIS A 27 -10.56 -18.21 -10.79
CA HIS A 27 -10.08 -17.05 -10.05
C HIS A 27 -9.13 -16.20 -10.89
N MET A 28 -9.02 -14.93 -10.53
CA MET A 28 -8.12 -13.96 -11.16
C MET A 28 -6.96 -13.63 -10.21
N GLY A 29 -5.84 -13.21 -10.76
CA GLY A 29 -4.64 -12.83 -10.01
C GLY A 29 -3.77 -11.81 -10.73
N TRP A 30 -2.58 -11.59 -10.17
CA TRP A 30 -1.63 -10.62 -10.69
C TRP A 30 -0.90 -11.15 -11.92
N VAL A 31 -0.96 -10.39 -13.01
CA VAL A 31 -0.35 -10.73 -14.31
C VAL A 31 0.65 -9.66 -14.76
N PHE A 32 1.70 -10.09 -15.44
CA PHE A 32 2.61 -9.20 -16.16
C PHE A 32 2.01 -8.85 -17.52
N PRO A 33 2.22 -7.63 -18.03
CA PRO A 33 1.93 -7.32 -19.42
C PRO A 33 2.89 -8.09 -20.35
N SER A 34 2.43 -8.36 -21.55
CA SER A 34 3.16 -9.06 -22.62
C SER A 34 4.22 -8.17 -23.28
N SER A 35 4.06 -6.85 -23.19
CA SER A 35 5.00 -5.86 -23.70
C SER A 35 5.01 -4.59 -22.83
N GLU A 36 6.01 -3.73 -22.99
CA GLU A 36 6.09 -2.45 -22.28
C GLU A 36 4.98 -1.45 -22.65
N THR A 37 4.28 -1.69 -23.76
CA THR A 37 3.23 -0.79 -24.28
C THR A 37 1.81 -1.29 -24.01
N GLU A 38 1.63 -2.52 -23.52
CA GLU A 38 0.30 -3.09 -23.30
C GLU A 38 -0.45 -2.35 -22.18
N GLU A 39 0.23 -2.09 -21.05
CA GLU A 39 -0.38 -1.48 -19.87
C GLU A 39 0.56 -0.39 -19.32
N PRO A 40 0.21 0.90 -19.48
CA PRO A 40 1.00 2.00 -18.95
C PRO A 40 1.27 1.85 -17.45
N GLY A 41 2.53 1.94 -17.05
CA GLY A 41 2.94 1.82 -15.64
C GLY A 41 3.10 0.37 -15.15
N ALA A 42 2.85 -0.64 -15.99
CA ALA A 42 3.24 -2.03 -15.75
C ALA A 42 4.43 -2.41 -16.65
N LYS A 43 5.16 -3.48 -16.31
CA LYS A 43 6.28 -3.98 -17.13
C LYS A 43 6.29 -5.50 -17.20
N PRO A 44 6.70 -6.09 -18.34
CA PRO A 44 6.92 -7.54 -18.43
C PRO A 44 7.89 -8.02 -17.36
N ASP A 45 7.82 -9.30 -16.99
CA ASP A 45 8.84 -9.90 -16.12
C ASP A 45 10.21 -9.86 -16.82
N PRO A 46 11.21 -9.15 -16.25
CA PRO A 46 12.50 -9.00 -16.91
C PRO A 46 13.45 -10.19 -16.69
N LEU A 47 13.06 -11.19 -15.88
CA LEU A 47 14.00 -12.21 -15.40
C LEU A 47 13.65 -13.64 -15.82
N ASN A 48 12.39 -14.05 -15.67
CA ASN A 48 11.99 -15.45 -15.78
C ASN A 48 11.08 -15.72 -16.98
N GLY A 49 10.61 -14.67 -17.67
CA GLY A 49 9.56 -14.79 -18.68
C GLY A 49 8.21 -15.19 -18.09
N ALA A 50 8.00 -14.94 -16.79
CA ALA A 50 6.74 -15.19 -16.11
C ALA A 50 5.63 -14.30 -16.69
N LYS A 51 4.46 -14.90 -16.89
CA LYS A 51 3.23 -14.19 -17.31
C LYS A 51 2.41 -13.76 -16.10
N SER A 52 2.59 -14.42 -14.96
CA SER A 52 1.88 -14.10 -13.73
C SER A 52 2.76 -14.17 -12.48
N ILE A 53 2.31 -13.57 -11.39
CA ILE A 53 2.94 -13.75 -10.08
C ILE A 53 2.87 -15.22 -9.65
N ARG A 54 1.79 -15.93 -9.99
CA ARG A 54 1.68 -17.37 -9.72
C ARG A 54 2.83 -18.16 -10.36
N ASP A 55 3.26 -17.80 -11.56
CA ASP A 55 4.40 -18.47 -12.21
C ASP A 55 5.69 -18.32 -11.39
N LEU A 56 5.90 -17.18 -10.71
CA LEU A 56 7.06 -16.99 -9.81
C LEU A 56 6.97 -17.92 -8.58
N TYR A 57 5.77 -18.10 -8.02
CA TYR A 57 5.56 -19.06 -6.93
C TYR A 57 5.76 -20.50 -7.43
N ASP A 58 5.30 -20.84 -8.63
CA ASP A 58 5.48 -22.16 -9.24
C ASP A 58 6.98 -22.46 -9.49
N ILE A 59 7.77 -21.44 -9.90
CA ILE A 59 9.22 -21.57 -10.06
C ILE A 59 9.90 -21.80 -8.69
N ALA A 60 9.54 -21.00 -7.68
CA ALA A 60 10.15 -21.11 -6.35
C ALA A 60 9.76 -22.40 -5.62
N SER A 61 8.53 -22.87 -5.82
CA SER A 61 7.97 -24.07 -5.17
C SER A 61 6.81 -24.64 -6.00
N PRO A 62 7.05 -25.67 -6.84
CA PRO A 62 6.03 -26.26 -7.73
C PRO A 62 4.77 -26.80 -7.03
N ASN A 63 4.87 -27.07 -5.73
CA ASN A 63 3.78 -27.60 -4.91
C ASN A 63 3.15 -26.53 -4.00
N TYR A 64 3.34 -25.24 -4.27
CA TYR A 64 2.74 -24.17 -3.47
C TYR A 64 1.22 -24.15 -3.63
N THR A 65 0.49 -24.19 -2.51
CA THR A 65 -0.98 -24.20 -2.49
C THR A 65 -1.60 -22.96 -1.84
N GLY A 66 -0.77 -21.97 -1.49
CA GLY A 66 -1.23 -20.74 -0.85
C GLY A 66 -1.69 -19.67 -1.84
N LYS A 67 -2.03 -18.49 -1.32
CA LYS A 67 -2.34 -17.32 -2.15
C LYS A 67 -1.05 -16.76 -2.77
N CYS A 68 -1.08 -16.48 -4.06
CA CYS A 68 0.03 -15.81 -4.76
C CYS A 68 -0.16 -14.29 -4.66
N THR A 69 0.55 -13.66 -3.72
CA THR A 69 0.39 -12.25 -3.39
C THR A 69 1.57 -11.41 -3.87
N VAL A 70 1.34 -10.10 -3.97
CA VAL A 70 2.38 -9.06 -4.02
C VAL A 70 2.46 -8.38 -2.65
N PRO A 71 3.61 -7.82 -2.24
CA PRO A 71 4.90 -7.81 -2.94
C PRO A 71 5.58 -9.19 -2.96
N VAL A 72 6.56 -9.36 -3.86
CA VAL A 72 7.48 -10.50 -3.90
C VAL A 72 8.91 -9.95 -3.87
N LEU A 73 9.68 -10.29 -2.84
CA LEU A 73 11.12 -10.09 -2.83
C LEU A 73 11.77 -11.32 -3.45
N TRP A 74 12.35 -11.17 -4.64
CA TRP A 74 12.89 -12.26 -5.45
C TRP A 74 14.41 -12.33 -5.41
N ASP A 75 14.96 -13.51 -5.17
CA ASP A 75 16.39 -13.79 -5.30
C ASP A 75 16.71 -14.19 -6.76
N LYS A 76 17.44 -13.32 -7.47
CA LYS A 76 17.85 -13.56 -8.87
C LYS A 76 18.88 -14.69 -9.02
N LYS A 77 19.68 -14.95 -7.99
CA LYS A 77 20.75 -15.96 -8.00
C LYS A 77 20.17 -17.35 -7.74
N LEU A 78 19.36 -17.48 -6.69
CA LEU A 78 18.75 -18.76 -6.32
C LEU A 78 17.43 -19.03 -7.05
N LYS A 79 16.89 -18.03 -7.76
CA LYS A 79 15.61 -18.10 -8.47
C LYS A 79 14.47 -18.55 -7.57
N THR A 80 14.34 -17.90 -6.41
CA THR A 80 13.31 -18.20 -5.42
C THR A 80 12.77 -16.93 -4.78
N ILE A 81 11.64 -17.06 -4.10
CA ILE A 81 11.05 -16.00 -3.27
C ILE A 81 11.78 -15.97 -1.93
N VAL A 82 12.36 -14.82 -1.58
CA VAL A 82 12.95 -14.57 -0.26
C VAL A 82 11.85 -14.33 0.76
N SER A 83 10.91 -13.44 0.42
CA SER A 83 9.73 -13.15 1.26
C SER A 83 8.61 -12.56 0.40
N ASN A 84 7.38 -12.79 0.84
CA ASN A 84 6.16 -12.15 0.35
C ASN A 84 5.42 -11.39 1.47
N GLU A 85 6.01 -11.29 2.67
CA GLU A 85 5.44 -10.58 3.80
C GLU A 85 5.96 -9.14 3.82
N SER A 86 5.08 -8.21 3.47
CA SER A 86 5.42 -6.79 3.34
C SER A 86 6.02 -6.18 4.62
N GLY A 87 5.52 -6.57 5.81
CA GLY A 87 6.01 -6.05 7.08
C GLY A 87 7.44 -6.48 7.39
N GLU A 88 7.82 -7.69 6.99
CA GLU A 88 9.20 -8.17 7.12
C GLU A 88 10.10 -7.56 6.05
N ILE A 89 9.62 -7.47 4.80
CA ILE A 89 10.38 -6.91 3.69
C ILE A 89 10.81 -5.47 4.01
N ILE A 90 9.90 -4.61 4.50
CA ILE A 90 10.28 -3.22 4.81
C ILE A 90 11.35 -3.14 5.92
N ARG A 91 11.36 -4.09 6.87
CA ARG A 91 12.39 -4.16 7.92
C ARG A 91 13.73 -4.66 7.36
N MET A 92 13.72 -5.65 6.46
CA MET A 92 14.93 -6.05 5.72
C MET A 92 15.52 -4.88 4.93
N LEU A 93 14.68 -4.12 4.22
CA LEU A 93 15.09 -2.96 3.43
C LEU A 93 15.60 -1.80 4.30
N ASN A 94 15.15 -1.70 5.55
CA ASN A 94 15.53 -0.65 6.48
C ASN A 94 17.01 -0.77 6.91
N THR A 95 17.51 -1.99 7.15
CA THR A 95 18.84 -2.21 7.76
C THR A 95 19.81 -3.02 6.90
N GLU A 96 19.36 -4.11 6.26
CA GLU A 96 20.25 -5.12 5.67
C GLU A 96 21.04 -4.60 4.45
N PHE A 97 20.55 -3.52 3.83
CA PHE A 97 21.15 -2.90 2.64
C PHE A 97 21.84 -1.56 2.93
N ASN A 98 22.11 -1.22 4.19
CA ASN A 98 22.70 0.07 4.57
C ASN A 98 24.03 0.37 3.87
N ALA A 99 24.84 -0.65 3.55
CA ALA A 99 26.09 -0.46 2.82
C ALA A 99 25.91 0.01 1.36
N MET A 100 24.71 -0.12 0.80
CA MET A 100 24.37 0.25 -0.59
C MET A 100 23.34 1.39 -0.66
N ALA A 101 22.77 1.79 0.49
CA ALA A 101 21.72 2.79 0.59
C ALA A 101 22.28 4.21 0.48
N GLU A 102 21.67 5.05 -0.34
CA GLU A 102 22.00 6.49 -0.38
C GLU A 102 21.62 7.20 0.93
N ASN A 103 20.59 6.71 1.62
CA ASN A 103 20.13 7.21 2.92
C ASN A 103 20.37 6.17 4.02
N ALA A 104 21.62 5.70 4.16
CA ALA A 104 21.99 4.65 5.12
C ALA A 104 21.67 5.01 6.59
N ALA A 105 21.80 6.28 6.97
CA ALA A 105 21.54 6.75 8.33
C ALA A 105 20.05 6.83 8.71
N LEU A 106 19.14 6.78 7.74
CA LEU A 106 17.71 6.80 8.01
C LEU A 106 17.27 5.43 8.55
N ASP A 107 16.68 5.44 9.73
CA ASP A 107 16.10 4.26 10.38
C ASP A 107 14.62 4.51 10.66
N LEU A 108 13.75 3.75 9.99
CA LEU A 108 12.29 3.82 10.13
C LEU A 108 11.75 2.96 11.28
N TYR A 109 12.61 2.17 11.94
CA TYR A 109 12.25 1.33 13.09
C TYR A 109 13.31 1.43 14.21
N PRO A 110 13.63 2.65 14.69
CA PRO A 110 14.75 2.86 15.60
C PRO A 110 14.45 2.29 17.00
N PRO A 111 15.46 1.74 17.71
CA PRO A 111 15.27 1.01 18.97
C PRO A 111 14.42 1.72 20.02
N HIS A 112 14.56 3.04 20.15
CA HIS A 112 13.85 3.84 21.15
C HIS A 112 12.35 4.07 20.84
N LEU A 113 11.89 3.77 19.61
CA LEU A 113 10.48 3.88 19.20
C LEU A 113 9.82 2.52 18.93
N GLN A 114 10.55 1.40 18.94
CA GLN A 114 10.02 0.09 18.52
C GLN A 114 8.72 -0.29 19.21
N ALA A 115 8.68 -0.21 20.55
CA ALA A 115 7.46 -0.54 21.31
C ALA A 115 6.26 0.34 20.89
N LYS A 116 6.49 1.63 20.63
CA LYS A 116 5.43 2.54 20.18
C LYS A 116 5.01 2.27 18.74
N ILE A 117 5.96 1.94 17.87
CA ILE A 117 5.70 1.58 16.48
C ILE A 117 4.89 0.30 16.40
N ASP A 118 5.26 -0.73 17.17
CA ASP A 118 4.56 -2.02 17.17
C ASP A 118 3.14 -1.87 17.74
N GLU A 119 2.96 -1.16 18.84
CA GLU A 119 1.63 -0.81 19.38
C GLU A 119 0.79 -0.07 18.31
N THR A 120 1.38 0.92 17.65
CA THR A 120 0.69 1.71 16.62
C THR A 120 0.32 0.88 15.41
N ASN A 121 1.24 0.07 14.90
CA ASN A 121 1.03 -0.80 13.75
C ASN A 121 -0.09 -1.80 13.99
N GLU A 122 -0.23 -2.34 15.20
CA GLU A 122 -1.26 -3.31 15.53
C GLU A 122 -2.66 -2.70 15.38
N TRP A 123 -2.93 -1.57 16.04
CA TRP A 123 -4.26 -0.96 15.96
C TRP A 123 -4.52 -0.30 14.61
N VAL A 124 -3.50 0.28 13.95
CA VAL A 124 -3.64 0.84 12.59
C VAL A 124 -3.96 -0.27 11.60
N TYR A 125 -3.32 -1.44 11.71
CA TYR A 125 -3.61 -2.58 10.85
C TYR A 125 -5.05 -3.05 11.05
N HIS A 126 -5.44 -3.33 12.30
CA HIS A 126 -6.78 -3.86 12.60
C HIS A 126 -7.88 -2.87 12.20
N ALA A 127 -7.79 -1.62 12.66
CA ALA A 127 -8.85 -0.64 12.51
C ALA A 127 -8.87 0.00 11.13
N ILE A 128 -7.71 0.23 10.49
CA ILE A 128 -7.65 1.03 9.24
C ILE A 128 -7.23 0.16 8.06
N ASN A 129 -6.01 -0.42 8.07
CA ASN A 129 -5.48 -1.09 6.87
C ASN A 129 -6.35 -2.30 6.46
N ASN A 130 -6.72 -3.15 7.41
CA ASN A 130 -7.61 -4.28 7.20
C ASN A 130 -9.09 -3.89 7.43
N GLY A 131 -9.37 -2.90 8.28
CA GLY A 131 -10.73 -2.45 8.59
C GLY A 131 -11.53 -2.03 7.36
N VAL A 132 -10.91 -1.28 6.43
CA VAL A 132 -11.59 -0.89 5.17
C VAL A 132 -11.93 -2.09 4.29
N TYR A 133 -11.12 -3.15 4.31
CA TYR A 133 -11.41 -4.40 3.59
C TYR A 133 -12.53 -5.18 4.28
N ARG A 134 -12.53 -5.25 5.62
CA ARG A 134 -13.63 -5.87 6.40
C ARG A 134 -14.96 -5.20 6.08
N ALA A 135 -15.00 -3.87 6.01
CA ALA A 135 -16.18 -3.12 5.60
C ALA A 135 -16.55 -3.41 4.13
N GLY A 136 -15.59 -3.27 3.21
CA GLY A 136 -15.84 -3.39 1.77
C GLY A 136 -16.30 -4.78 1.31
N PHE A 137 -15.85 -5.84 1.97
CA PHE A 137 -16.20 -7.22 1.64
C PHE A 137 -17.27 -7.83 2.54
N ALA A 138 -17.83 -7.07 3.50
CA ALA A 138 -18.92 -7.53 4.33
C ALA A 138 -20.13 -7.93 3.47
N ARG A 139 -20.73 -9.09 3.79
CA ARG A 139 -21.92 -9.62 3.10
C ARG A 139 -23.23 -9.39 3.87
N LYS A 140 -23.15 -8.75 5.03
CA LYS A 140 -24.26 -8.46 5.94
C LYS A 140 -24.08 -7.05 6.51
N GLN A 141 -25.20 -6.41 6.84
CA GLN A 141 -25.24 -5.02 7.34
C GLN A 141 -24.48 -4.86 8.67
N GLU A 142 -24.72 -5.73 9.64
CA GLU A 142 -24.13 -5.62 10.98
C GLU A 142 -22.58 -5.73 10.98
N PRO A 143 -21.94 -6.73 10.33
CA PRO A 143 -20.48 -6.76 10.18
C PRO A 143 -19.90 -5.55 9.42
N TYR A 144 -20.66 -4.99 8.47
CA TYR A 144 -20.25 -3.77 7.77
C TYR A 144 -20.24 -2.58 8.74
N GLU A 145 -21.29 -2.40 9.52
CA GLU A 145 -21.42 -1.30 10.49
C GLU A 145 -20.37 -1.38 11.60
N GLU A 146 -20.09 -2.58 12.11
CA GLU A 146 -19.04 -2.82 13.11
C GLU A 146 -17.66 -2.45 12.56
N ALA A 147 -17.28 -2.95 11.38
CA ALA A 147 -16.01 -2.61 10.75
C ALA A 147 -15.90 -1.11 10.43
N LEU A 148 -16.99 -0.51 9.94
CA LEU A 148 -17.04 0.93 9.64
C LEU A 148 -16.86 1.78 10.90
N LYS A 149 -17.50 1.39 12.01
CA LYS A 149 -17.34 2.06 13.30
C LYS A 149 -15.86 2.05 13.72
N GLU A 150 -15.20 0.89 13.68
CA GLU A 150 -13.78 0.77 14.03
C GLU A 150 -12.87 1.62 13.13
N VAL A 151 -13.12 1.63 11.81
CA VAL A 151 -12.36 2.46 10.85
C VAL A 151 -12.41 3.92 11.25
N PHE A 152 -13.62 4.46 11.52
CA PHE A 152 -13.76 5.87 11.86
C PHE A 152 -13.24 6.20 13.26
N GLU A 153 -13.39 5.30 14.25
CA GLU A 153 -12.73 5.48 15.56
C GLU A 153 -11.20 5.51 15.42
N GLY A 154 -10.62 4.68 14.57
CA GLY A 154 -9.19 4.70 14.23
C GLY A 154 -8.75 6.01 13.56
N LEU A 155 -9.53 6.51 12.60
CA LEU A 155 -9.25 7.78 11.92
C LEU A 155 -9.36 8.98 12.87
N GLU A 156 -10.37 9.04 13.75
CA GLU A 156 -10.49 10.10 14.77
C GLU A 156 -9.29 10.06 15.74
N LYS A 157 -8.85 8.85 16.14
CA LYS A 157 -7.63 8.70 16.97
C LYS A 157 -6.39 9.23 16.25
N CYS A 158 -6.21 8.92 14.95
CA CYS A 158 -5.13 9.49 14.14
C CYS A 158 -5.22 11.01 14.08
N GLU A 159 -6.40 11.57 13.83
CA GLU A 159 -6.62 13.02 13.76
C GLU A 159 -6.21 13.72 15.05
N GLU A 160 -6.59 13.17 16.21
CA GLU A 160 -6.23 13.72 17.52
C GLU A 160 -4.71 13.70 17.75
N ILE A 161 -4.05 12.57 17.45
CA ILE A 161 -2.59 12.42 17.57
C ILE A 161 -1.90 13.43 16.64
N LEU A 162 -2.26 13.45 15.36
CA LEU A 162 -1.61 14.26 14.33
C LEU A 162 -1.89 15.76 14.45
N GLY A 163 -2.83 16.16 15.32
CA GLY A 163 -3.03 17.54 15.75
C GLY A 163 -1.99 18.04 16.75
N LYS A 164 -1.26 17.14 17.41
CA LYS A 164 -0.29 17.46 18.48
C LYS A 164 1.17 17.25 18.06
N GLN A 165 1.42 16.44 17.04
CA GLN A 165 2.76 16.03 16.60
C GLN A 165 2.80 15.81 15.09
N ARG A 166 4.00 15.79 14.49
CA ARG A 166 4.16 15.72 13.02
C ARG A 166 3.79 14.35 12.44
N TYR A 167 4.15 13.27 13.12
CA TYR A 167 4.04 11.88 12.66
C TYR A 167 3.29 11.03 13.69
N ILE A 168 2.86 9.81 13.34
CA ILE A 168 1.97 9.01 14.18
C ILE A 168 2.65 8.50 15.46
N CYS A 169 3.98 8.37 15.44
CA CYS A 169 4.81 7.94 16.59
C CYS A 169 5.68 9.05 17.20
N GLY A 170 5.49 10.31 16.79
CA GLY A 170 6.19 11.47 17.36
C GLY A 170 6.55 12.51 16.30
N ASN A 171 7.76 13.06 16.37
CA ASN A 171 8.26 14.04 15.39
C ASN A 171 9.30 13.46 14.42
N THR A 172 9.52 12.14 14.46
CA THR A 172 10.37 11.41 13.51
C THR A 172 9.51 10.49 12.66
N LEU A 173 9.78 10.43 11.35
CA LEU A 173 9.11 9.52 10.42
C LEU A 173 9.50 8.07 10.73
N THR A 174 8.52 7.17 10.78
CA THR A 174 8.70 5.75 11.08
C THR A 174 8.00 4.84 10.08
N GLU A 175 8.19 3.52 10.17
CA GLU A 175 7.45 2.56 9.34
C GLU A 175 5.93 2.62 9.60
N ALA A 176 5.50 3.01 10.80
CA ALA A 176 4.08 3.19 11.12
C ALA A 176 3.45 4.29 10.26
N ASP A 177 4.21 5.35 9.97
CA ASP A 177 3.73 6.43 9.12
C ASP A 177 3.51 5.97 7.68
N ILE A 178 4.45 5.19 7.15
CA ILE A 178 4.39 4.62 5.79
C ILE A 178 3.21 3.64 5.68
N ARG A 179 3.01 2.78 6.69
CA ARG A 179 1.90 1.81 6.74
C ARG A 179 0.54 2.49 6.83
N LEU A 180 0.44 3.61 7.56
CA LEU A 180 -0.78 4.41 7.59
C LEU A 180 -1.02 5.13 6.25
N PHE A 181 0.02 5.79 5.72
CA PHE A 181 -0.03 6.58 4.48
C PHE A 181 -0.60 5.79 3.30
N VAL A 182 -0.19 4.53 3.12
CA VAL A 182 -0.66 3.72 1.99
C VAL A 182 -2.17 3.47 2.01
N SER A 183 -2.81 3.48 3.19
CA SER A 183 -4.26 3.45 3.29
C SER A 183 -4.89 4.82 3.06
N LEU A 184 -4.33 5.88 3.63
CA LEU A 184 -4.89 7.23 3.51
C LEU A 184 -4.91 7.73 2.05
N ILE A 185 -3.82 7.51 1.30
CA ILE A 185 -3.72 7.95 -0.10
C ILE A 185 -4.72 7.24 -1.04
N ARG A 186 -5.28 6.11 -0.61
CA ARG A 186 -6.29 5.32 -1.35
C ARG A 186 -7.70 5.58 -0.85
N PHE A 187 -7.87 6.25 0.28
CA PHE A 187 -9.14 6.29 0.99
C PHE A 187 -10.20 7.03 0.19
N ASP A 188 -9.95 8.29 -0.19
CA ASP A 188 -10.93 9.10 -0.91
C ASP A 188 -11.09 8.64 -2.37
N GLU A 189 -10.02 8.09 -2.96
CA GLU A 189 -9.99 7.59 -4.35
C GLU A 189 -10.71 6.25 -4.53
N VAL A 190 -10.82 5.44 -3.47
CA VAL A 190 -11.35 4.08 -3.53
C VAL A 190 -12.24 3.77 -2.33
N TYR A 191 -11.68 3.75 -1.11
CA TYR A 191 -12.35 3.13 0.03
C TYR A 191 -13.67 3.81 0.39
N ALA A 192 -13.71 5.14 0.27
CA ALA A 192 -14.92 5.92 0.52
C ALA A 192 -16.10 5.43 -0.31
N LEU A 193 -15.91 5.23 -1.62
CA LEU A 193 -16.99 4.80 -2.52
C LEU A 193 -17.07 3.28 -2.67
N HIS A 194 -15.97 2.64 -3.09
CA HIS A 194 -15.93 1.21 -3.44
C HIS A 194 -16.21 0.32 -2.23
N PHE A 195 -15.60 0.65 -1.08
CA PHE A 195 -15.80 -0.05 0.19
C PHE A 195 -16.82 0.61 1.10
N LYS A 196 -17.52 1.66 0.61
CA LYS A 196 -18.55 2.40 1.32
C LYS A 196 -18.06 3.02 2.64
N CYS A 197 -16.76 3.29 2.77
CA CYS A 197 -16.19 3.97 3.93
C CYS A 197 -16.45 5.49 3.88
N ASN A 198 -17.71 5.92 3.77
CA ASN A 198 -18.09 7.27 3.34
C ASN A 198 -18.65 8.18 4.44
N LYS A 199 -18.44 7.88 5.73
CA LYS A 199 -18.91 8.75 6.82
C LYS A 199 -18.22 10.12 6.81
N LYS A 200 -16.93 10.16 6.47
CA LYS A 200 -16.10 11.37 6.34
C LYS A 200 -14.87 11.05 5.50
N LEU A 201 -14.54 11.90 4.54
CA LEU A 201 -13.38 11.77 3.65
C LEU A 201 -12.11 12.23 4.36
N ILE A 202 -10.95 11.71 3.96
CA ILE A 202 -9.64 12.13 4.49
C ILE A 202 -9.42 13.62 4.29
N ARG A 203 -9.81 14.18 3.13
CA ARG A 203 -9.73 15.63 2.87
C ARG A 203 -10.57 16.51 3.81
N GLU A 204 -11.53 15.92 4.53
CA GLU A 204 -12.36 16.63 5.52
C GLU A 204 -11.74 16.60 6.94
N TYR A 205 -10.63 15.87 7.12
CA TYR A 205 -9.83 15.88 8.34
C TYR A 205 -8.63 16.82 8.19
N THR A 206 -8.51 17.84 9.05
CA THR A 206 -7.46 18.86 8.90
C THR A 206 -6.06 18.26 9.08
N ASN A 207 -5.84 17.43 10.10
CA ASN A 207 -4.51 16.91 10.39
C ASN A 207 -4.16 15.71 9.50
N LEU A 208 -5.08 14.76 9.31
CA LEU A 208 -4.90 13.61 8.42
C LEU A 208 -4.67 14.01 6.97
N PHE A 209 -5.42 14.98 6.44
CA PHE A 209 -5.23 15.43 5.06
C PHE A 209 -3.84 16.06 4.88
N ASN A 210 -3.48 16.98 5.78
CA ASN A 210 -2.17 17.61 5.73
C ASN A 210 -1.03 16.62 6.01
N TYR A 211 -1.27 15.59 6.84
CA TYR A 211 -0.30 14.51 7.09
C TYR A 211 -0.07 13.67 5.84
N THR A 212 -1.15 13.33 5.13
CA THR A 212 -1.08 12.61 3.86
C THR A 212 -0.30 13.41 2.82
N LYS A 213 -0.52 14.73 2.74
CA LYS A 213 0.24 15.64 1.87
C LYS A 213 1.72 15.75 2.26
N ASP A 214 2.04 15.86 3.55
CA ASP A 214 3.42 15.92 4.06
C ASP A 214 4.21 14.68 3.61
N ILE A 215 3.66 13.47 3.81
CA ILE A 215 4.32 12.24 3.37
C ILE A 215 4.39 12.14 1.85
N PHE A 216 3.32 12.49 1.13
CA PHE A 216 3.30 12.49 -0.34
C PHE A 216 4.41 13.36 -0.95
N GLN A 217 4.71 14.48 -0.29
CA GLN A 217 5.71 15.47 -0.74
C GLN A 217 7.14 15.13 -0.30
N LEU A 218 7.36 14.09 0.51
CA LEU A 218 8.71 13.62 0.81
C LEU A 218 9.44 13.21 -0.50
N PRO A 219 10.76 13.47 -0.61
CA PRO A 219 11.52 13.14 -1.81
C PRO A 219 11.34 11.70 -2.25
N GLY A 220 10.83 11.53 -3.48
CA GLY A 220 10.64 10.22 -4.11
C GLY A 220 9.39 9.44 -3.69
N ILE A 221 8.51 9.97 -2.83
CA ILE A 221 7.23 9.30 -2.49
C ILE A 221 6.20 9.47 -3.60
N SER A 222 5.99 10.69 -4.08
CA SER A 222 4.97 10.97 -5.10
C SER A 222 5.11 10.10 -6.37
N SER A 223 6.35 9.78 -6.77
CA SER A 223 6.61 8.90 -7.92
C SER A 223 6.21 7.43 -7.70
N THR A 224 5.93 7.03 -6.46
CA THR A 224 5.43 5.68 -6.11
C THR A 224 3.90 5.59 -6.13
N VAL A 225 3.21 6.73 -6.27
CA VAL A 225 1.74 6.80 -6.23
C VAL A 225 1.20 6.92 -7.65
N ASN A 226 0.59 5.84 -8.13
CA ASN A 226 -0.16 5.82 -9.38
C ASN A 226 -1.66 5.65 -9.09
N ILE A 227 -2.37 6.78 -9.00
CA ILE A 227 -3.83 6.81 -8.72
C ILE A 227 -4.63 6.05 -9.77
N GLN A 228 -4.21 6.10 -11.04
CA GLN A 228 -4.87 5.38 -12.11
C GLN A 228 -4.78 3.86 -11.90
N HIS A 229 -3.59 3.33 -11.59
CA HIS A 229 -3.40 1.91 -11.25
C HIS A 229 -4.21 1.50 -10.01
N ILE A 230 -4.23 2.35 -8.97
CA ILE A 230 -5.04 2.14 -7.78
C ILE A 230 -6.51 1.96 -8.18
N LYS A 231 -7.09 2.90 -8.93
CA LYS A 231 -8.51 2.85 -9.32
C LYS A 231 -8.81 1.68 -10.25
N GLN A 232 -8.00 1.45 -11.28
CA GLN A 232 -8.13 0.31 -12.19
C GLN A 232 -8.13 -1.03 -11.43
N HIS A 233 -7.25 -1.17 -10.43
CA HIS A 233 -7.20 -2.37 -9.61
C HIS A 233 -8.50 -2.57 -8.83
N TYR A 234 -8.87 -1.62 -7.96
CA TYR A 234 -9.98 -1.84 -7.05
C TYR A 234 -11.34 -1.93 -7.76
N TYR A 235 -11.59 -1.03 -8.72
CA TYR A 235 -12.86 -1.02 -9.44
C TYR A 235 -12.94 -2.11 -10.51
N GLY A 236 -11.81 -2.53 -11.09
CA GLY A 236 -11.76 -3.53 -12.16
C GLY A 236 -11.57 -4.98 -11.71
N SER A 237 -11.06 -5.22 -10.51
CA SER A 237 -10.69 -6.58 -10.02
C SER A 237 -11.67 -7.18 -9.01
N HIS A 238 -12.70 -6.42 -8.59
CA HIS A 238 -13.69 -6.85 -7.60
C HIS A 238 -15.11 -6.91 -8.19
N PRO A 239 -15.40 -7.84 -9.14
CA PRO A 239 -16.70 -7.92 -9.80
C PRO A 239 -17.85 -8.23 -8.84
N THR A 240 -17.56 -8.81 -7.67
CA THR A 240 -18.56 -9.04 -6.60
C THR A 240 -19.05 -7.76 -5.93
N ILE A 241 -18.27 -6.67 -6.01
CA ILE A 241 -18.60 -5.35 -5.46
C ILE A 241 -19.02 -4.39 -6.59
N ASN A 242 -18.29 -4.41 -7.70
CA ASN A 242 -18.52 -3.55 -8.87
C ASN A 242 -18.62 -4.39 -10.16
N PRO A 243 -19.80 -4.98 -10.47
CA PRO A 243 -19.95 -5.94 -11.57
C PRO A 243 -19.57 -5.41 -12.95
N PHE A 244 -19.78 -4.11 -13.19
CA PHE A 244 -19.50 -3.49 -14.49
C PHE A 244 -18.08 -2.95 -14.61
N GLY A 245 -17.29 -2.97 -13.54
CA GLY A 245 -15.91 -2.49 -13.57
C GLY A 245 -15.77 -1.00 -13.90
N ILE A 246 -16.81 -0.18 -13.69
CA ILE A 246 -16.76 1.25 -13.99
C ILE A 246 -15.85 1.95 -12.98
N LEU A 247 -14.95 2.80 -13.49
CA LEU A 247 -14.06 3.63 -12.68
C LEU A 247 -14.70 5.00 -12.45
N PRO A 248 -14.83 5.46 -11.19
CA PRO A 248 -15.26 6.82 -10.89
C PRO A 248 -14.26 7.86 -11.40
N VAL A 249 -14.74 9.04 -11.76
CA VAL A 249 -13.89 10.13 -12.28
C VAL A 249 -13.07 10.79 -11.17
N GLY A 250 -13.73 11.30 -10.12
CA GLY A 250 -13.06 12.03 -9.03
C GLY A 250 -12.41 11.12 -7.97
N PRO A 251 -12.02 11.70 -6.80
CA PRO A 251 -12.14 13.11 -6.40
C PRO A 251 -11.14 14.09 -7.01
N ASP A 252 -10.09 13.62 -7.71
CA ASP A 252 -9.04 14.45 -8.34
C ASP A 252 -8.31 15.37 -7.33
N THR A 253 -7.85 14.75 -6.24
CA THR A 253 -7.24 15.49 -5.13
C THR A 253 -5.79 15.86 -5.42
N ASP A 254 -5.46 17.15 -5.33
CA ASP A 254 -4.08 17.63 -5.44
C ASP A 254 -3.32 17.53 -4.09
N TYR A 255 -2.57 16.43 -3.93
CA TYR A 255 -1.72 16.19 -2.76
C TYR A 255 -0.41 16.99 -2.75
N SER A 256 -0.11 17.75 -3.81
CA SER A 256 1.10 18.59 -3.89
C SER A 256 0.93 19.97 -3.26
N THR A 257 -0.30 20.33 -2.88
CA THR A 257 -0.59 21.62 -2.21
C THR A 257 0.10 21.74 -0.84
N PRO A 258 0.49 22.95 -0.39
CA PRO A 258 1.13 23.14 0.91
C PRO A 258 0.35 22.51 2.07
N HIS A 259 1.06 21.91 3.02
CA HIS A 259 0.45 21.14 4.12
C HIS A 259 0.59 21.79 5.51
N GLY A 260 1.52 22.72 5.72
CA GLY A 260 1.60 23.46 6.99
C GLY A 260 2.04 22.62 8.20
N ARG A 261 2.70 21.48 7.99
CA ARG A 261 3.11 20.55 9.06
C ARG A 261 4.53 20.77 9.56
N GLU A 262 5.30 21.60 8.85
CA GLU A 262 6.59 22.12 9.28
C GLU A 262 6.51 22.85 10.63
N LYS A 263 5.33 23.37 11.01
CA LYS A 263 5.07 23.97 12.34
C LYS A 263 5.38 23.05 13.53
N PHE A 264 5.39 21.74 13.34
CA PHE A 264 5.71 20.74 14.38
C PHE A 264 7.21 20.40 14.43
N SER A 265 8.03 20.97 13.55
CA SER A 265 9.48 20.67 13.45
C SER A 265 10.34 21.63 14.28
N ALA A 266 9.73 22.34 15.24
CA ALA A 266 10.38 23.25 16.17
C ALA A 266 11.06 22.51 17.32
#